data_AF-A0A8H3SAM5-F1
#
_entry.id   AF-A0A8H3SAM5-F1
#
_cell.length_a   1.000
_cell.length_b   1.000
_cell.length_c   1.000
_cell.angle_alpha   90.00
_cell.angle_beta   90.00
_cell.angle_gamma   90.00
#
_symmetry.space_group_name_H-M   'P 1'
#
loop_
_entity.id
_entity.type
_entity.pdbx_description
1 polymer ?
#
loop_
_entity_poly.entity_id
_entity_poly.type
_entity_poly.pdbx_seq_one_letter_code
_entity_poly.pdbx_strand_id
1 'polypeptide(L)'
;MVLSSVVAAWADIQNATTATVGASSDPIATALLALNADYTWMGTNVIFSALYALGMRRVIKKTNFDNWDVMFYNNLLSIPILLLASMLAEDWSSENLQRNFPAESRQSLFIGILYSGVAAVFISYCTAWCIQATSSTTYAMVGALNKLPLAVAGIVFFAAPVTFGSVSAIVLGFISGLIYARAKSTSA
;
A
#
# COMPACT_ATOMS: atom_id res chain seq x y z
N MET A 1 3.75 -15.33 -3.92
CA MET A 1 3.17 -14.20 -3.18
C MET A 1 2.18 -14.63 -2.10
N VAL A 2 1.07 -15.30 -2.42
CA VAL A 2 0.08 -15.74 -1.41
C VAL A 2 0.71 -16.56 -0.27
N LEU A 3 1.55 -17.55 -0.61
CA LEU A 3 2.26 -18.35 0.41
C LEU A 3 3.23 -17.53 1.27
N SER A 4 3.86 -16.49 0.72
CA SER A 4 4.73 -15.58 1.49
C SER A 4 3.91 -14.71 2.44
N SER A 5 2.73 -14.25 2.01
CA SER A 5 1.79 -13.51 2.87
C SER A 5 1.23 -14.38 3.99
N VAL A 6 0.94 -15.66 3.73
CA VAL A 6 0.49 -16.62 4.76
C VAL A 6 1.58 -16.87 5.79
N VAL A 7 2.82 -17.09 5.35
CA VAL A 7 3.97 -17.29 6.27
C VAL A 7 4.23 -16.04 7.13
N ALA A 8 4.13 -14.84 6.54
CA ALA A 8 4.27 -13.59 7.29
C ALA A 8 3.12 -13.40 8.30
N ALA A 9 1.87 -13.59 7.86
CA ALA A 9 0.70 -13.51 8.74
C ALA A 9 0.76 -14.55 9.87
N TRP A 10 1.24 -15.76 9.59
CA TRP A 10 1.42 -16.80 10.60
C TRP A 10 2.45 -16.40 11.66
N ALA A 11 3.56 -15.78 11.25
CA ALA A 11 4.56 -15.26 12.20
C ALA A 11 3.98 -14.13 13.07
N ASP A 12 3.21 -13.20 12.47
CA ASP A 12 2.57 -12.10 13.21
C ASP A 12 1.50 -12.61 14.19
N ILE A 13 0.70 -13.61 13.79
CA ILE A 13 -0.29 -14.25 14.66
C ILE A 13 0.40 -14.99 15.82
N GLN A 14 1.52 -15.68 15.59
CA GLN A 14 2.26 -16.34 16.67
C GLN A 14 2.84 -15.34 17.68
N ASN A 15 3.39 -14.23 17.20
CA ASN A 15 3.87 -13.15 18.06
C ASN A 15 2.74 -12.49 18.86
N ALA A 16 1.58 -12.24 18.25
CA ALA A 16 0.40 -11.68 18.92
C ALA A 16 -0.23 -12.67 19.93
N THR A 17 -0.25 -13.96 19.61
CA THR A 17 -0.78 -15.01 20.50
C THR A 17 0.14 -15.22 21.71
N THR A 18 1.46 -15.17 21.51
CA THR A 18 2.43 -15.31 22.61
C THR A 18 2.42 -14.08 23.54
N ALA A 19 2.20 -12.89 22.98
CA ALA A 19 2.05 -11.65 23.77
C ALA A 19 0.73 -11.61 24.59
N THR A 20 -0.32 -12.30 24.15
CA THR A 20 -1.64 -12.31 24.80
C THR A 20 -1.79 -13.41 25.86
N VAL A 21 -1.00 -14.48 25.81
CA VAL A 21 -0.99 -15.55 26.84
C VAL A 21 -0.49 -15.06 28.22
N GLY A 22 0.13 -13.87 28.30
CA GLY A 22 0.57 -13.25 29.56
C GLY A 22 -0.41 -12.26 30.20
N ALA A 23 -1.55 -11.93 29.58
CA ALA A 23 -2.50 -10.93 30.06
C ALA A 23 -3.86 -11.56 30.42
N SER A 24 -4.47 -11.08 31.51
CA SER A 24 -5.74 -11.55 32.09
C SER A 24 -6.93 -11.57 31.11
N SER A 25 -8.05 -12.19 31.49
CA SER A 25 -9.18 -12.55 30.61
C SER A 25 -9.95 -11.41 29.91
N ASP A 26 -9.91 -10.17 30.40
CA ASP A 26 -10.62 -9.02 29.81
C ASP A 26 -9.98 -8.44 28.52
N PRO A 27 -8.64 -8.27 28.41
CA PRO A 27 -7.98 -7.80 27.18
C PRO A 27 -8.05 -8.77 25.99
N ILE A 28 -8.46 -10.03 26.19
CA ILE A 28 -8.55 -11.02 25.11
C ILE A 28 -9.75 -10.71 24.19
N ALA A 29 -10.90 -10.33 24.78
CA ALA A 29 -12.10 -10.02 24.00
C ALA A 29 -11.95 -8.73 23.17
N THR A 30 -11.29 -7.71 23.73
CA THR A 30 -10.99 -6.46 23.01
C THR A 30 -9.93 -6.65 21.94
N ALA A 31 -8.90 -7.47 22.18
CA ALA A 31 -7.91 -7.82 21.17
C ALA A 31 -8.54 -8.61 20.00
N LEU A 32 -9.45 -9.54 20.28
CA LEU A 32 -10.16 -10.30 19.23
C LEU A 32 -11.12 -9.42 18.41
N LEU A 33 -11.81 -8.46 19.04
CA LEU A 33 -12.65 -7.51 18.33
C LEU A 33 -11.84 -6.55 17.46
N ALA A 34 -10.70 -6.06 17.97
CA ALA A 34 -9.77 -5.24 17.18
C ALA A 34 -9.22 -6.05 15.99
N LEU A 35 -8.83 -7.30 16.21
CA LEU A 35 -8.33 -8.18 15.16
C LEU A 35 -9.38 -8.41 14.06
N ASN A 36 -10.64 -8.65 14.44
CA ASN A 36 -11.75 -8.82 13.48
C ASN A 36 -12.04 -7.53 12.71
N ALA A 37 -11.95 -6.37 13.36
CA ALA A 37 -12.09 -5.07 12.72
C ALA A 37 -10.97 -4.83 11.69
N ASP A 38 -9.72 -5.15 12.05
CA ASP A 38 -8.56 -5.01 11.17
C ASP A 38 -8.65 -5.92 9.94
N TYR A 39 -9.05 -7.17 10.11
CA TYR A 39 -9.28 -8.09 8.98
C TYR A 39 -10.43 -7.64 8.08
N THR A 40 -11.50 -7.10 8.66
CA THR A 40 -12.63 -6.54 7.89
C THR A 40 -12.18 -5.34 7.06
N TRP A 41 -11.37 -4.46 7.65
CA TRP A 41 -10.81 -3.31 6.96
C TRP A 41 -9.85 -3.72 5.83
N MET A 42 -8.99 -4.72 6.08
CA MET A 42 -8.09 -5.28 5.08
C MET A 42 -8.86 -5.91 3.91
N GLY A 43 -9.91 -6.69 4.18
CA GLY A 43 -10.77 -7.27 3.15
C GLY A 43 -11.41 -6.20 2.27
N THR A 44 -11.92 -5.14 2.90
CA THR A 44 -12.50 -3.98 2.21
C THR A 44 -11.47 -3.27 1.33
N ASN A 45 -10.25 -3.06 1.83
CA ASN A 45 -9.15 -2.46 1.07
C ASN A 45 -8.77 -3.28 -0.17
N VAL A 46 -8.72 -4.61 -0.05
CA VAL A 46 -8.41 -5.51 -1.18
C VAL A 46 -9.48 -5.42 -2.26
N ILE A 47 -10.77 -5.39 -1.89
CA ILE A 47 -11.87 -5.25 -2.84
C ILE A 47 -11.77 -3.92 -3.61
N PHE A 48 -11.62 -2.80 -2.90
CA PHE A 48 -11.49 -1.49 -3.54
C PHE A 48 -10.25 -1.38 -4.43
N SER A 49 -9.11 -1.93 -3.98
CA SER A 49 -7.87 -1.94 -4.78
C SER A 49 -8.03 -2.73 -6.08
N ALA A 50 -8.70 -3.88 -6.03
CA ALA A 50 -9.00 -4.68 -7.21
C ALA A 50 -9.97 -3.94 -8.17
N LEU A 51 -11.05 -3.37 -7.63
CA LEU A 51 -12.02 -2.58 -8.39
C LEU A 51 -11.36 -1.38 -9.08
N TYR A 52 -10.48 -0.66 -8.39
CA TYR A 52 -9.71 0.44 -8.96
C TYR A 52 -8.83 -0.01 -10.12
N ALA A 53 -8.01 -1.05 -9.93
CA ALA A 53 -7.09 -1.52 -10.98
C ALA A 53 -7.83 -2.06 -12.23
N LEU A 54 -8.95 -2.78 -12.03
CA LEU A 54 -9.80 -3.28 -13.11
C LEU A 54 -10.58 -2.16 -13.79
N GLY A 55 -11.18 -1.26 -13.01
CA GLY A 55 -11.98 -0.14 -13.47
C GLY A 55 -11.16 0.85 -14.28
N MET A 56 -9.98 1.22 -13.77
CA MET A 56 -9.04 2.08 -14.48
C MET A 56 -8.67 1.50 -15.84
N ARG A 57 -8.27 0.22 -15.89
CA ARG A 57 -7.92 -0.43 -17.16
C ARG A 57 -9.09 -0.45 -18.14
N ARG A 58 -10.33 -0.67 -17.65
CA ARG A 58 -11.54 -0.66 -18.47
C ARG A 58 -11.82 0.74 -19.04
N VAL A 59 -11.66 1.80 -18.26
CA VAL A 59 -11.87 3.18 -18.72
C VAL A 59 -10.84 3.54 -19.80
N ILE A 60 -9.56 3.31 -19.53
CA ILE A 60 -8.45 3.58 -20.47
C ILE A 60 -8.71 2.93 -21.84
N LYS A 61 -9.08 1.64 -21.84
CA LYS A 61 -9.38 0.91 -23.09
C LYS A 61 -10.62 1.43 -23.82
N LYS A 62 -11.61 1.97 -23.10
CA LYS A 62 -12.84 2.49 -23.71
C LYS A 62 -12.68 3.90 -24.27
N THR A 63 -11.91 4.75 -23.61
CA THR A 63 -11.77 6.17 -23.96
C THR A 63 -10.53 6.45 -24.82
N ASN A 64 -9.61 5.49 -24.96
CA ASN A 64 -8.32 5.66 -25.66
C ASN A 64 -7.54 6.87 -25.16
N PHE A 65 -7.61 7.13 -23.85
CA PHE A 65 -6.92 8.27 -23.23
C PHE A 65 -5.41 8.10 -23.25
N ASP A 66 -4.71 9.20 -23.51
CA ASP A 66 -3.26 9.23 -23.34
C ASP A 66 -2.90 9.09 -21.85
N ASN A 67 -1.65 8.70 -21.57
CA ASN A 67 -1.15 8.52 -20.20
C ASN A 67 -1.28 9.81 -19.37
N TRP A 68 -1.11 10.97 -20.01
CA TRP A 68 -1.28 12.29 -19.39
C TRP A 68 -2.72 12.56 -18.98
N ASP A 69 -3.69 12.25 -19.84
CA ASP A 69 -5.11 12.44 -19.55
C ASP A 69 -5.53 11.56 -18.37
N VAL A 70 -5.11 10.30 -18.37
CA VAL A 70 -5.40 9.36 -17.27
C VAL A 70 -4.84 9.90 -15.94
N MET A 71 -3.60 10.39 -15.94
CA MET A 71 -2.99 10.99 -14.76
C MET A 71 -3.76 12.23 -14.30
N PHE A 72 -4.12 13.12 -15.23
CA PHE A 72 -4.84 14.35 -14.92
C PHE A 72 -6.22 14.07 -14.32
N TYR A 73 -7.03 13.24 -14.97
CA TYR A 73 -8.36 12.90 -14.47
C TYR A 73 -8.32 12.16 -13.14
N ASN A 74 -7.36 11.26 -12.94
CA ASN A 74 -7.24 10.52 -11.68
C ASN A 74 -6.94 11.44 -10.49
N ASN A 75 -6.00 12.38 -10.66
CA ASN A 75 -5.68 13.35 -9.60
C ASN A 75 -6.79 14.39 -9.43
N LEU A 76 -7.35 14.94 -10.53
CA LEU A 76 -8.39 15.96 -10.46
C LEU A 76 -9.68 15.46 -9.81
N LEU A 77 -10.14 14.25 -10.17
CA LEU A 77 -11.35 13.65 -9.59
C LEU A 77 -11.16 13.23 -8.13
N SER A 78 -9.92 12.96 -7.73
CA SER A 78 -9.60 12.61 -6.36
C SER A 78 -9.65 13.80 -5.41
N ILE A 79 -9.38 15.04 -5.86
CA ILE A 79 -9.41 16.26 -5.03
C ILE A 79 -10.75 16.44 -4.28
N PRO A 80 -11.93 16.49 -4.94
CA PRO A 80 -13.19 16.69 -4.22
C PRO A 80 -13.52 15.52 -3.28
N ILE A 81 -13.15 14.29 -3.66
CA ILE A 81 -13.38 13.10 -2.84
C ILE A 81 -12.52 13.14 -1.58
N LEU A 82 -11.24 13.48 -1.71
CA LEU A 82 -10.30 13.62 -0.59
C LEU A 82 -10.70 14.77 0.34
N LEU A 83 -11.18 15.89 -0.22
CA LEU A 83 -11.66 17.02 0.57
C LEU A 83 -12.89 16.62 1.40
N LEU A 84 -13.86 15.95 0.79
CA LEU A 84 -15.04 15.44 1.51
C LEU A 84 -14.64 14.40 2.58
N ALA A 85 -13.72 13.50 2.27
CA ALA A 85 -13.23 12.50 3.22
C ALA A 85 -12.50 13.14 4.41
N SER A 86 -11.65 14.14 4.17
CA SER A 86 -10.97 14.89 5.22
C SER A 86 -11.96 15.64 6.11
N MET A 87 -13.01 16.25 5.55
CA MET A 87 -14.05 16.91 6.35
C MET A 87 -14.86 15.95 7.23
N LEU A 88 -15.00 14.69 6.83
CA LEU A 88 -15.77 13.69 7.57
C LEU A 88 -14.93 12.91 8.60
N ALA A 89 -13.66 12.65 8.28
CA ALA A 89 -12.79 11.79 9.07
C ALA A 89 -11.81 12.55 9.97
N GLU A 90 -11.43 13.77 9.61
CA GLU A 90 -10.43 14.57 10.34
C GLU A 90 -11.10 15.71 11.12
N ASP A 91 -10.54 16.00 12.30
CA ASP A 91 -10.97 17.14 13.09
C ASP A 91 -10.19 18.40 12.66
N TRP A 92 -10.92 19.38 12.13
CA TRP A 92 -10.40 20.67 11.68
C TRP A 92 -10.29 21.73 12.79
N SER A 93 -10.41 21.33 14.06
CA SER A 93 -10.19 22.19 15.22
C SER A 93 -8.81 22.87 15.19
N SER A 94 -8.75 24.12 15.65
CA SER A 94 -7.52 24.92 15.73
C SER A 94 -6.46 24.28 16.63
N GLU A 95 -6.87 23.52 17.65
CA GLU A 95 -5.98 22.78 18.54
C GLU A 95 -5.30 21.61 17.80
N ASN A 96 -6.07 20.85 17.00
CA ASN A 96 -5.53 19.78 16.16
C ASN A 96 -4.59 20.32 15.07
N LEU A 97 -4.90 21.50 14.51
CA LEU A 97 -4.05 22.12 13.50
C LEU A 97 -2.71 22.61 14.10
N GLN A 98 -2.72 23.19 15.29
CA GLN A 98 -1.49 23.61 15.98
C GLN A 98 -0.62 22.42 16.41
N ARG A 99 -1.25 21.28 16.76
CA ARG A 99 -0.53 20.05 17.11
C ARG A 99 0.12 19.37 15.90
N ASN A 100 -0.56 19.34 14.76
CA ASN A 100 -0.03 18.72 13.53
C ASN A 100 0.89 19.66 12.72
N PHE A 101 0.71 20.98 12.84
CA PHE A 101 1.54 22.00 12.17
C PHE A 101 2.11 23.01 13.17
N PRO A 102 3.06 22.61 14.03
CA PRO A 102 3.69 23.54 14.97
C PRO A 102 4.50 24.60 14.21
N ALA A 103 4.50 25.83 14.72
CA ALA A 103 5.07 26.99 14.03
C ALA A 103 6.56 26.83 13.69
N GLU A 104 7.33 26.10 14.51
CA GLU A 104 8.77 25.86 14.29
C GLU A 104 9.05 24.96 13.08
N SER A 105 8.27 23.90 12.86
CA SER A 105 8.53 22.93 11.77
C SER A 105 7.63 23.13 10.56
N ARG A 106 6.68 24.07 10.61
CA ARG A 106 5.68 24.32 9.57
C ARG A 106 6.28 24.49 8.18
N GLN A 107 7.38 25.23 8.06
CA GLN A 107 8.06 25.42 6.76
C GLN A 107 8.66 24.11 6.23
N SER A 108 9.28 23.31 7.10
CA SER A 108 9.82 21.99 6.71
C SER A 108 8.71 21.03 6.30
N LEU A 109 7.57 21.04 7.00
CA LEU A 109 6.40 20.22 6.67
C LEU A 109 5.82 20.62 5.30
N PHE A 110 5.65 21.91 5.04
CA PHE A 110 5.18 22.37 3.73
C PHE A 110 6.12 21.99 2.59
N ILE A 111 7.43 22.12 2.78
CA ILE A 111 8.42 21.68 1.79
C ILE A 111 8.30 20.16 1.58
N GLY A 112 8.12 19.38 2.65
CA GLY A 112 7.92 17.92 2.56
C GLY A 112 6.64 17.54 1.80
N ILE A 113 5.54 18.27 2.02
CA ILE A 113 4.28 18.07 1.28
C ILE A 113 4.48 18.42 -0.21
N LEU A 114 5.17 19.52 -0.51
CA LEU A 114 5.45 19.90 -1.89
C LEU A 114 6.33 18.87 -2.60
N TYR A 115 7.41 18.44 -1.93
CA TYR A 115 8.35 17.46 -2.46
C TYR A 115 7.69 16.09 -2.70
N SER A 116 6.91 15.60 -1.73
CA SER A 116 6.15 14.37 -1.89
C SER A 116 5.06 14.48 -2.96
N GLY A 117 4.43 15.65 -3.09
CA GLY A 117 3.47 15.94 -4.17
C GLY A 117 4.11 15.84 -5.56
N VAL A 118 5.29 16.44 -5.75
CA VAL A 118 6.03 16.34 -7.02
C VAL A 118 6.41 14.87 -7.30
N ALA A 119 6.90 14.14 -6.31
CA ALA A 119 7.20 12.70 -6.46
C ALA A 119 5.94 11.88 -6.81
N ALA A 120 4.79 12.21 -6.22
CA ALA A 120 3.52 11.54 -6.47
C ALA A 120 3.03 11.74 -7.92
N VAL A 121 3.31 12.88 -8.56
CA VAL A 121 3.00 13.10 -9.98
C VAL A 121 3.73 12.08 -10.86
N PHE A 122 5.03 11.87 -10.64
CA PHE A 122 5.80 10.88 -11.40
C PHE A 122 5.28 9.46 -11.19
N ILE A 123 4.96 9.09 -9.94
CA ILE A 123 4.39 7.76 -9.63
C ILE A 123 3.03 7.58 -10.32
N SER A 124 2.19 8.61 -10.32
CA SER A 124 0.86 8.59 -10.95
C SER A 124 0.97 8.39 -12.47
N TYR A 125 1.90 9.10 -13.13
CA TYR A 125 2.18 8.91 -14.55
C TYR A 125 2.69 7.50 -14.86
N CYS A 126 3.70 7.02 -14.13
CA CYS A 126 4.25 5.67 -14.31
C CYS A 126 3.19 4.58 -14.07
N THR A 127 2.27 4.81 -13.12
CA THR A 127 1.16 3.90 -12.84
C THR A 127 0.21 3.81 -14.02
N ALA A 128 -0.21 4.95 -14.57
CA ALA A 128 -1.07 4.99 -15.75
C ALA A 128 -0.40 4.27 -16.92
N TRP A 129 0.85 4.62 -17.22
CA TRP A 129 1.62 4.00 -18.31
C TRP A 129 1.79 2.48 -18.10
N CYS A 130 2.12 2.03 -16.89
CA CYS A 130 2.25 0.61 -16.59
C CYS A 130 0.95 -0.16 -16.89
N ILE A 131 -0.20 0.38 -16.48
CA ILE A 131 -1.51 -0.24 -16.69
C ILE A 131 -1.89 -0.25 -18.17
N GLN A 132 -1.57 0.81 -18.92
CA GLN A 132 -1.80 0.91 -20.37
C GLN A 132 -0.96 -0.12 -21.14
N ALA A 133 0.36 -0.12 -20.91
CA ALA A 133 1.31 -0.94 -21.65
C ALA A 133 1.25 -2.43 -21.31
N THR A 134 0.68 -2.78 -20.14
CA THR A 134 0.67 -4.17 -19.67
C THR A 134 -0.74 -4.66 -19.30
N SER A 135 -0.97 -4.97 -18.03
CA SER A 135 -2.24 -5.42 -17.49
C SER A 135 -2.42 -5.01 -16.04
N SER A 136 -3.67 -4.96 -15.58
CA SER A 136 -4.01 -4.71 -14.17
C SER A 136 -3.36 -5.75 -13.25
N THR A 137 -3.26 -7.01 -13.68
CA THR A 137 -2.56 -8.07 -12.95
C THR A 137 -1.05 -7.87 -12.93
N THR A 138 -0.44 -7.41 -14.03
CA THR A 138 1.01 -7.10 -14.07
C THR A 138 1.30 -5.93 -13.14
N TYR A 139 0.47 -4.87 -13.16
CA TYR A 139 0.61 -3.72 -12.29
C TYR A 139 0.58 -4.13 -10.81
N ALA A 140 -0.40 -4.93 -10.40
CA ALA A 140 -0.49 -5.44 -9.03
C ALA A 140 0.75 -6.29 -8.65
N MET A 141 1.22 -7.15 -9.56
CA MET A 141 2.42 -7.97 -9.34
C MET A 141 3.69 -7.12 -9.19
N VAL A 142 3.89 -6.13 -10.06
CA VAL A 142 5.03 -5.21 -10.01
C VAL A 142 4.99 -4.38 -8.72
N GLY A 143 3.80 -3.92 -8.30
CA GLY A 143 3.63 -3.21 -7.04
C GLY A 143 4.02 -4.06 -5.83
N ALA A 144 3.70 -5.36 -5.84
CA ALA A 144 4.11 -6.27 -4.79
C ALA A 144 5.62 -6.60 -4.84
N LEU A 145 6.22 -6.67 -6.04
CA LEU A 145 7.66 -6.87 -6.20
C LEU A 145 8.47 -5.64 -5.76
N ASN A 146 7.97 -4.42 -5.96
CA ASN A 146 8.63 -3.18 -5.54
C ASN A 146 8.86 -3.11 -4.02
N LYS A 147 8.05 -3.82 -3.24
CA LYS A 147 8.21 -3.90 -1.78
C LYS A 147 9.42 -4.75 -1.35
N LEU A 148 9.89 -5.69 -2.18
CA LEU A 148 10.98 -6.60 -1.80
C LEU A 148 12.35 -5.88 -1.74
N PRO A 149 12.77 -5.08 -2.74
CA PRO A 149 14.00 -4.31 -2.63
C PRO A 149 13.97 -3.31 -1.47
N LEU A 150 12.80 -2.70 -1.21
CA LEU A 150 12.65 -1.79 -0.08
C LEU A 150 12.84 -2.51 1.26
N ALA A 151 12.31 -3.73 1.40
CA ALA A 151 12.52 -4.56 2.59
C ALA A 151 14.00 -4.97 2.76
N VAL A 152 14.69 -5.31 1.67
CA VAL A 152 16.14 -5.61 1.70
C VAL A 152 16.93 -4.36 2.13
N ALA A 153 16.62 -3.19 1.58
CA ALA A 153 17.24 -1.93 2.00
C ALA A 153 16.98 -1.64 3.49
N GLY A 154 15.77 -1.90 3.98
CA GLY A 154 15.41 -1.81 5.40
C GLY A 154 16.35 -2.63 6.30
N ILE A 155 16.59 -3.89 5.93
CA ILE A 155 17.48 -4.79 6.67
C ILE A 155 18.93 -4.30 6.62
N VAL A 156 19.41 -3.90 5.44
CA VAL A 156 20.82 -3.52 5.24
C VAL A 156 21.17 -2.19 5.88
N PHE A 157 20.30 -1.17 5.76
CA PHE A 157 20.61 0.19 6.20
C PHE A 157 20.13 0.51 7.62
N PHE A 158 19.07 -0.15 8.11
CA PHE A 158 18.47 0.16 9.41
C PHE A 158 18.63 -0.95 10.44
N ALA A 159 19.44 -1.98 10.15
CA ALA A 159 19.73 -3.10 11.06
C ALA A 159 18.47 -3.73 11.67
N ALA A 160 17.38 -3.80 10.89
CA ALA A 160 16.14 -4.42 11.31
C ALA A 160 16.37 -5.90 11.69
N PRO A 161 15.65 -6.45 12.70
CA PRO A 161 15.87 -7.81 13.17
C PRO A 161 15.64 -8.82 12.04
N VAL A 162 16.70 -9.53 11.67
CA VAL A 162 16.68 -10.52 10.59
C VAL A 162 16.17 -11.85 11.14
N THR A 163 14.90 -12.16 10.88
CA THR A 163 14.33 -13.47 11.21
C THR A 163 14.39 -14.40 10.00
N PHE A 164 14.53 -15.71 10.24
CA PHE A 164 14.49 -16.70 9.15
C PHE A 164 13.17 -16.63 8.35
N GLY A 165 12.06 -16.29 9.01
CA GLY A 165 10.77 -16.04 8.35
C GLY A 165 10.80 -14.87 7.37
N SER A 166 11.40 -13.73 7.76
CA SER A 166 11.51 -12.56 6.88
C SER A 166 12.37 -12.83 5.64
N VAL A 167 13.51 -13.51 5.81
CA VAL A 167 14.44 -13.83 4.71
C VAL A 167 13.80 -14.84 3.74
N SER A 168 13.19 -15.90 4.26
CA SER A 168 12.49 -16.89 3.42
C SER A 168 11.31 -16.29 2.67
N ALA A 169 10.55 -15.38 3.29
CA ALA A 169 9.48 -14.64 2.61
C ALA A 169 10.01 -13.77 1.44
N ILE A 170 11.13 -13.06 1.63
CA ILE A 170 11.74 -12.25 0.58
C ILE A 170 12.19 -13.12 -0.60
N VAL A 171 12.88 -14.24 -0.33
CA VAL A 171 13.34 -15.18 -1.36
C VAL A 171 12.17 -15.77 -2.15
N LEU A 172 11.12 -16.23 -1.46
CA LEU A 172 9.90 -16.73 -2.10
C LEU A 172 9.20 -15.64 -2.94
N GLY A 173 9.24 -14.39 -2.49
CA GLY A 173 8.79 -13.22 -3.23
C GLY A 173 9.50 -13.09 -4.58
N PHE A 174 10.84 -13.07 -4.57
CA PHE A 174 11.66 -12.96 -5.78
C PHE A 174 11.46 -14.13 -6.74
N ILE A 175 11.44 -15.36 -6.23
CA ILE A 175 11.18 -16.57 -7.05
C ILE A 175 9.82 -16.45 -7.73
N SER A 176 8.78 -16.00 -7.02
CA SER A 176 7.46 -15.83 -7.61
C SER A 176 7.43 -14.76 -8.71
N GLY A 177 8.22 -13.69 -8.57
CA GLY A 177 8.41 -12.68 -9.61
C GLY A 177 9.08 -13.24 -10.87
N LEU A 178 10.14 -14.05 -10.69
CA LEU A 178 10.86 -14.67 -11.79
C LEU A 178 9.97 -15.64 -12.58
N ILE A 179 9.21 -16.48 -11.87
CA ILE A 179 8.25 -17.42 -12.48
C ILE A 179 7.17 -16.64 -13.24
N TYR A 180 6.64 -15.56 -12.67
CA TYR A 180 5.64 -14.71 -13.33
C TYR A 180 6.19 -14.10 -14.63
N ALA A 181 7.42 -13.57 -14.60
CA ALA A 181 8.07 -13.00 -15.78
C ALA A 181 8.24 -14.06 -16.89
N ARG A 182 8.68 -15.27 -16.54
CA ARG A 182 8.81 -16.39 -17.48
C ARG A 182 7.46 -16.83 -18.06
N ALA A 183 6.44 -16.97 -17.22
CA ALA A 183 5.10 -17.34 -17.68
C ALA A 183 4.54 -16.32 -18.69
N LYS A 184 4.74 -15.03 -18.41
CA LYS A 184 4.29 -13.95 -19.30
C LYS A 184 5.07 -13.91 -20.62
N SER A 185 6.39 -14.12 -20.60
CA SER A 185 7.18 -14.14 -21.84
C SER A 185 6.85 -15.30 -22.77
N THR A 186 6.40 -16.43 -22.23
CA THR A 186 6.00 -17.60 -23.02
C THR A 186 4.55 -17.50 -23.52
N SER A 187 3.72 -16.66 -22.89
CA SER A 187 2.31 -16.46 -23.26
C SER A 187 2.09 -15.27 -24.21
N ALA A 188 3.16 -14.55 -24.56
CA ALA A 188 3.18 -13.47 -25.56
C ALA A 188 3.67 -14.03 -26.90
#